data_AF-A0A183TX77-F1
#
_entry.id   AF-A0A183TX77-F1
#
_cell.length_a   1.000
_cell.length_b   1.000
_cell.length_c   1.000
_cell.angle_alpha   90.00
_cell.angle_beta   90.00
_cell.angle_gamma   90.00
#
_symmetry.space_group_name_H-M   'P 1'
#
loop_
_entity.id
_entity.type
_entity.pdbx_description
1 polymer ?
#
loop_
_entity_poly.entity_id
_entity_poly.type
_entity_poly.pdbx_seq_one_letter_code
_entity_poly.pdbx_strand_id
1 'polypeptide(L)'
;MNHGDEVQAWQRKHTEEGLSGPAHIVPKNAETYRALYAYKPQNVDELELRENDIVFVVEKCDDGWYIGESFFFQRANFYNKGYTSLI
;
A
#
# COMPACT_ATOMS: atom_id res chain seq x y z
N MET A 1 -1.46 15.13 -10.37
CA MET A 1 -1.44 15.18 -8.89
C MET A 1 -0.26 14.33 -8.47
N ASN A 2 0.56 14.81 -7.54
CA ASN A 2 1.78 14.12 -7.11
C ASN A 2 1.48 13.63 -5.69
N HIS A 3 1.17 12.35 -5.54
CA HIS A 3 0.72 11.75 -4.28
C HIS A 3 1.86 11.51 -3.28
N GLY A 4 3.11 11.83 -3.66
CA GLY A 4 4.29 11.66 -2.82
C GLY A 4 4.23 12.39 -1.48
N ASP A 5 3.54 13.53 -1.41
CA ASP A 5 3.37 14.27 -0.14
C ASP A 5 2.50 13.50 0.87
N GLU A 6 1.50 12.75 0.40
CA GLU A 6 0.60 11.96 1.25
C GLU A 6 1.26 10.69 1.76
N VAL A 7 2.12 10.03 0.95
CA VAL A 7 2.94 8.90 1.42
C VAL A 7 3.86 9.35 2.54
N GLN A 8 4.52 10.48 2.37
CA GLN A 8 5.44 11.01 3.38
C GLN A 8 4.70 11.39 4.66
N ALA A 9 3.51 11.98 4.54
CA ALA A 9 2.66 12.29 5.69
C ALA A 9 2.21 11.02 6.42
N TRP A 10 1.78 9.99 5.67
CA TRP A 10 1.38 8.70 6.22
C TRP A 10 2.56 7.99 6.90
N GLN A 11 3.72 7.90 6.23
CA GLN A 11 4.93 7.29 6.77
C GLN A 11 5.37 8.00 8.05
N ARG A 12 5.38 9.33 8.08
CA ARG A 12 5.74 10.11 9.28
C ARG A 12 4.79 9.85 10.43
N LYS A 13 3.47 9.92 10.17
CA LYS A 13 2.43 9.69 11.18
C LYS A 13 2.56 8.32 11.83
N HIS A 14 2.76 7.26 11.04
CA HIS A 14 2.88 5.90 11.57
C HIS A 14 4.25 5.59 12.18
N THR A 15 5.33 6.25 11.73
CA THR A 15 6.66 6.13 12.35
C THR A 15 6.68 6.76 13.76
N GLU A 16 5.95 7.86 13.97
CA GLU A 16 5.80 8.51 15.29
C GLU A 16 4.97 7.69 16.28
N GLU A 17 4.04 6.85 15.79
CA GLU A 17 3.27 5.90 16.62
C GLU A 17 4.07 4.63 17.01
N GLY A 18 5.36 4.56 16.67
CA GLY A 18 6.25 3.46 17.05
C GLY A 18 6.05 2.17 16.24
N LEU A 19 5.36 2.25 15.09
CA LEU A 19 5.07 1.13 14.20
C LEU A 19 6.27 0.82 13.28
N SER A 20 7.43 0.55 13.88
CA SER A 20 8.65 0.21 13.15
C SER A 20 8.72 -1.29 12.89
N GLY A 21 7.89 -1.80 11.97
CA GLY A 21 8.09 -3.15 11.44
C GLY A 21 7.00 -3.61 10.47
N PRO A 22 7.35 -4.45 9.48
CA PRO A 22 6.44 -4.91 8.41
C PRO A 22 5.28 -5.81 8.90
N ALA A 23 5.23 -6.09 10.20
CA ALA A 23 4.19 -6.90 10.83
C ALA A 23 3.20 -6.07 11.67
N HIS A 24 3.44 -4.76 11.87
CA HIS A 24 2.61 -3.93 12.74
C HIS A 24 1.79 -2.84 12.01
N ILE A 25 2.05 -2.63 10.71
CA ILE A 25 1.37 -1.61 9.92
C ILE A 25 0.00 -2.09 9.45
N VAL A 26 -0.22 -3.40 9.34
CA VAL A 26 -1.50 -3.98 8.92
C VAL A 26 -2.51 -3.88 10.08
N PRO A 27 -3.53 -3.00 10.02
CA PRO A 27 -4.56 -2.99 11.04
C PRO A 27 -5.25 -4.36 11.11
N LYS A 28 -5.67 -4.79 12.30
CA LYS A 28 -6.34 -6.10 12.51
C LYS A 28 -7.57 -6.33 11.62
N ASN A 29 -8.15 -5.24 11.09
CA ASN A 29 -9.30 -5.26 10.20
C ASN A 29 -8.94 -4.74 8.79
N ALA A 30 -7.66 -4.79 8.40
CA ALA A 30 -7.23 -4.45 7.06
C ALA A 30 -7.91 -5.36 6.04
N GLU A 31 -8.48 -4.77 5.00
CA GLU A 31 -8.91 -5.55 3.86
C GLU A 31 -7.68 -6.10 3.13
N THR A 32 -7.73 -7.38 2.81
CA THR A 32 -6.65 -8.04 2.08
C THR A 32 -7.02 -8.12 0.61
N TYR A 33 -6.10 -7.68 -0.24
CA TYR A 33 -6.27 -7.70 -1.68
C TYR A 33 -5.23 -8.60 -2.31
N ARG A 34 -5.60 -9.22 -3.43
CA ARG A 34 -4.68 -9.94 -4.30
C ARG A 34 -4.43 -9.12 -5.56
N ALA A 35 -3.17 -8.91 -5.89
CA ALA A 35 -2.79 -8.33 -7.17
C ALA A 35 -3.12 -9.28 -8.32
N LEU A 36 -3.97 -8.81 -9.23
CA LEU A 36 -4.39 -9.51 -10.44
C LEU A 36 -3.38 -9.32 -11.58
N TYR A 37 -2.65 -8.20 -11.56
CA TYR A 37 -1.71 -7.84 -12.60
C TYR A 37 -0.44 -7.28 -11.96
N ALA A 38 0.71 -7.57 -12.58
CA ALA A 38 1.96 -6.94 -12.19
C ALA A 38 1.94 -5.45 -12.53
N TYR A 39 2.47 -4.63 -11.62
CA TYR A 39 2.59 -3.19 -11.80
C TYR A 39 4.01 -2.74 -11.45
N LYS A 40 4.66 -2.07 -12.40
CA LYS A 40 5.94 -1.42 -12.14
C LYS A 40 5.67 0.04 -11.74
N PRO A 41 6.18 0.48 -10.58
CA PRO A 41 6.01 1.85 -10.14
C PRO A 41 6.72 2.79 -11.12
N GLN A 42 6.00 3.82 -11.56
CA GLN A 42 6.51 4.94 -12.34
C GLN A 42 7.08 6.02 -11.42
N ASN A 43 6.51 6.16 -10.22
CA ASN A 43 6.94 7.12 -9.21
C ASN A 43 7.41 6.41 -7.92
N VAL A 44 8.19 7.10 -7.08
CA VAL A 44 8.81 6.51 -5.86
C VAL A 44 7.77 6.18 -4.77
N ASP A 45 6.66 6.90 -4.79
CA ASP A 45 5.50 6.79 -3.92
C ASP A 45 4.53 5.68 -4.35
N GLU A 46 4.77 5.05 -5.50
CA GLU A 46 3.98 3.93 -5.99
C GLU A 46 4.54 2.58 -5.49
N LEU A 47 3.64 1.64 -5.26
CA LEU A 47 3.92 0.30 -4.80
C LEU A 47 4.12 -0.62 -6.01
N GLU A 48 5.22 -1.37 -6.00
CA GLU A 48 5.40 -2.45 -6.97
C GLU A 48 4.43 -3.59 -6.65
N LEU A 49 3.67 -4.04 -7.66
CA LEU A 49 2.78 -5.20 -7.55
C LEU A 49 3.31 -6.33 -8.40
N ARG A 50 3.22 -7.55 -7.88
CA ARG A 50 3.40 -8.79 -8.66
C ARG A 50 2.09 -9.52 -8.78
N GLU A 51 1.88 -10.20 -9.89
CA GLU A 51 0.71 -11.05 -10.05
C GLU A 51 0.65 -12.09 -8.91
N ASN A 52 -0.50 -12.21 -8.27
CA ASN A 52 -0.77 -13.01 -7.09
C ASN A 52 -0.09 -12.54 -5.79
N ASP A 53 0.52 -11.34 -5.77
CA ASP A 53 0.99 -10.72 -4.52
C ASP A 53 -0.19 -10.37 -3.61
N ILE A 54 0.05 -10.43 -2.30
CA ILE A 54 -0.93 -10.10 -1.27
C ILE A 54 -0.63 -8.70 -0.75
N VAL A 55 -1.62 -7.82 -0.82
CA VAL A 55 -1.53 -6.43 -0.41
C VAL A 55 -2.53 -6.18 0.69
N PHE A 56 -2.05 -5.69 1.83
CA PHE A 56 -2.91 -5.29 2.93
C PHE A 56 -3.26 -3.81 2.80
N VAL A 57 -4.54 -3.47 2.70
CA VAL A 57 -4.98 -2.08 2.61
C VAL A 57 -4.91 -1.44 3.99
N VAL A 58 -4.05 -0.44 4.11
CA VAL A 58 -3.92 0.35 5.32
C VAL A 58 -4.80 1.60 5.24
N GLU A 59 -4.85 2.25 4.08
CA GLU A 59 -5.67 3.45 3.87
C GLU A 59 -6.29 3.45 2.46
N LYS A 60 -7.53 3.96 2.37
CA LYS A 60 -8.24 4.10 1.10
C LYS A 60 -8.45 5.58 0.82
N CYS A 61 -7.97 6.06 -0.32
CA CYS A 61 -8.30 7.39 -0.81
C CYS A 61 -9.52 7.32 -1.75
N ASP A 62 -10.32 8.39 -1.78
CA ASP A 62 -11.55 8.47 -2.57
C ASP A 62 -11.31 8.69 -4.08
N ASP A 63 -10.05 8.83 -4.48
CA ASP A 63 -9.62 9.07 -5.86
C ASP A 63 -9.20 7.78 -6.62
N GLY A 64 -9.33 6.61 -5.96
CA GLY A 64 -9.02 5.31 -6.54
C GLY A 64 -7.62 4.76 -6.22
N TRP A 65 -6.82 5.48 -5.45
CA TRP A 65 -5.50 5.04 -4.96
C TRP A 65 -5.58 4.57 -3.51
N TYR A 66 -4.99 3.41 -3.22
CA TYR A 66 -4.96 2.85 -1.86
C TYR A 66 -3.51 2.81 -1.37
N ILE A 67 -3.32 3.07 -0.07
CA ILE A 67 -2.05 2.78 0.60
C ILE A 67 -2.10 1.31 1.00
N GLY A 68 -1.20 0.54 0.39
CA GLY A 68 -1.09 -0.89 0.63
C GLY A 68 0.29 -1.27 1.10
N GLU A 69 0.37 -2.26 1.97
CA GLU A 69 1.63 -2.95 2.27
C GLU A 69 1.69 -4.26 1.48
N SER A 70 2.68 -4.39 0.60
CA SER A 70 2.94 -5.64 -0.12
C SER A 70 3.59 -6.64 0.84
N PHE A 71 3.03 -7.84 0.91
CA PHE A 71 3.61 -8.96 1.64
C PHE A 71 4.94 -9.40 1.03
N PHE A 72 5.03 -9.44 -0.29
CA PHE A 72 6.24 -9.89 -0.98
C PHE A 72 7.41 -8.90 -0.85
N PHE A 73 7.13 -7.60 -1.02
CA PHE A 73 8.18 -6.58 -1.01
C PHE A 73 8.43 -5.94 0.35
N GLN A 74 7.53 -6.14 1.31
CA GLN A 74 7.56 -5.48 2.62
C GLN A 74 7.72 -3.96 2.46
N ARG A 75 6.98 -3.38 1.53
CA ARG A 75 6.93 -1.95 1.25
C ARG A 75 5.49 -1.50 1.35
N ALA A 76 5.29 -0.35 1.96
CA ALA A 76 4.01 0.35 2.01
C ALA A 76 4.09 1.61 1.13
N ASN A 77 3.22 1.68 0.11
CA ASN A 77 3.16 2.76 -0.87
C ASN A 77 1.77 2.81 -1.51
N PHE A 78 1.49 3.83 -2.32
CA PHE A 78 0.23 3.91 -3.08
C PHE A 78 0.18 2.89 -4.21
N TYR A 79 -0.97 2.27 -4.40
CA TYR A 79 -1.21 1.42 -5.54
C TYR A 79 -2.59 1.68 -6.11
N ASN A 80 -2.71 1.48 -7.41
CA ASN A 80 -3.98 1.63 -8.09
C ASN A 80 -4.85 0.39 -7.80
N LYS A 81 -6.01 0.62 -7.17
CA LYS A 81 -6.97 -0.44 -6.82
C LYS A 81 -7.31 -1.35 -8.00
N GLY A 82 -7.36 -0.81 -9.22
CA GLY A 82 -7.73 -1.53 -10.44
C GLY A 82 -6.82 -2.72 -10.78
N TYR A 83 -5.63 -2.79 -10.18
CA TYR A 83 -4.70 -3.92 -10.36
C TYR A 83 -4.96 -5.05 -9.37
N THR A 84 -5.94 -4.91 -8.48
CA THR A 84 -6.15 -5.82 -7.35
C THR A 84 -7.61 -6.22 -7.18
N SER A 85 -7.85 -7.33 -6.48
CA SER A 85 -9.18 -7.81 -6.08
C SER A 85 -9.22 -8.10 -4.58
N LEU A 86 -10.34 -7.78 -3.93
CA LEU A 86 -10.58 -8.13 -2.54
C LEU A 86 -10.71 -9.66 -2.41
N ILE A 87 -10.09 -10.24 -1.37
CA ILE A 87 -10.16 -11.67 -1.06
C ILE A 87 -10.80 -11.97 0.30
#